data_AF-A0A6I5X5I4-F1
#
_entry.id   AF-A0A6I5X5I4-F1
#
_cell.length_a   1.000
_cell.length_b   1.000
_cell.length_c   1.000
_cell.angle_alpha   90.00
_cell.angle_beta   90.00
_cell.angle_gamma   90.00
#
_symmetry.space_group_name_H-M   'P 1'
#
loop_
_entity.id
_entity.type
_entity.pdbx_description
1 polymer ?
#
loop_
_entity_poly.entity_id
_entity_poly.type
_entity_poly.pdbx_seq_one_letter_code
_entity_poly.pdbx_strand_id
1 'polypeptide(L)'
;MSLLPLTRRRHEEPVIEPVERGDVREYRYVLATADFATLSRLHCHALLVLDPLVRANILRTAQQRLLSGRDLTVDDPVQLAHLVTVGEVRIPGILRAGLSEPALIRLAHAVVRGAVAEGVMGGYDAWDGRDADQEESATRLTRHLLGHGVSA
;
A
#
# COMPACT_ATOMS: atom_id res chain seq x y z
N MET A 1 14.40 64.99 -0.47
CA MET A 1 13.80 63.98 0.43
C MET A 1 13.39 62.78 -0.42
N SER A 2 14.25 61.78 -0.54
CA SER A 2 13.97 60.54 -1.28
C SER A 2 13.63 59.42 -0.31
N LEU A 3 12.42 58.86 -0.44
CA LEU A 3 12.00 57.66 0.26
C LEU A 3 12.28 56.45 -0.64
N LEU A 4 13.21 55.59 -0.24
CA LEU A 4 13.44 54.29 -0.87
C LEU A 4 12.32 53.33 -0.45
N PRO A 5 11.72 52.55 -1.37
CA PRO A 5 10.79 51.49 -0.98
C PRO A 5 11.59 50.31 -0.42
N LEU A 6 11.38 50.01 0.86
CA LEU A 6 11.82 48.75 1.46
C LEU A 6 11.01 47.62 0.84
N THR A 7 11.60 46.93 -0.13
CA THR A 7 11.07 45.66 -0.64
C THR A 7 11.15 44.64 0.48
N ARG A 8 10.01 44.43 1.15
CA ARG A 8 9.79 43.34 2.10
C ARG A 8 9.97 42.03 1.33
N ARG A 9 11.17 41.43 1.41
CA ARG A 9 11.35 40.01 1.04
C ARG A 9 10.31 39.23 1.82
N ARG A 10 9.31 38.65 1.12
CA ARG A 10 8.53 37.56 1.69
C ARG A 10 9.54 36.49 2.07
N HIS A 11 9.65 36.18 3.35
CA HIS A 11 10.21 34.91 3.75
C HIS A 11 9.27 33.85 3.16
N GLU A 12 9.68 33.19 2.09
CA GLU A 12 9.11 31.92 1.70
C GLU A 12 9.50 30.96 2.82
N GLU A 13 8.57 30.73 3.73
CA GLU A 13 8.68 29.68 4.73
C GLU A 13 8.85 28.37 3.94
N PRO A 14 9.92 27.59 4.17
CA PRO A 14 10.13 26.37 3.42
C PRO A 14 8.90 25.49 3.64
N VAL A 15 8.28 25.05 2.54
CA VAL A 15 7.26 24.01 2.58
C VAL A 15 7.97 22.75 3.07
N ILE A 16 7.94 22.53 4.39
CA ILE A 16 8.38 21.27 4.98
C ILE A 16 7.31 20.27 4.57
N GLU A 17 7.55 19.55 3.47
CA GLU A 17 6.71 18.43 3.10
C GLU A 17 6.65 17.47 4.31
N PRO A 18 5.45 16.99 4.68
CA PRO A 18 5.33 16.05 5.78
C PRO A 18 6.25 14.86 5.52
N VAL A 19 7.19 14.61 6.43
CA VAL A 19 8.06 13.43 6.34
C VAL A 19 7.17 12.20 6.36
N GLU A 20 7.21 11.42 5.27
CA GLU A 20 6.46 10.16 5.19
C GLU A 20 6.86 9.25 6.37
N ARG A 21 5.86 8.66 7.04
CA ARG A 21 6.13 7.74 8.14
C ARG A 21 6.86 6.50 7.63
N GLY A 22 7.86 6.04 8.39
CA GLY A 22 8.70 4.91 7.99
C GLY A 22 7.93 3.63 7.71
N ASP A 23 6.92 3.31 8.53
CA ASP A 23 6.06 2.13 8.37
C ASP A 23 5.25 2.16 7.06
N VAL A 24 4.75 3.33 6.67
CA VAL A 24 4.06 3.53 5.39
C VAL A 24 5.04 3.41 4.23
N ARG A 25 6.25 3.95 4.35
CA ARG A 25 7.30 3.82 3.32
C ARG A 25 7.74 2.37 3.13
N GLU A 26 7.95 1.63 4.22
CA GLU A 26 8.27 0.20 4.19
C GLU A 26 7.14 -0.61 3.56
N TYR A 27 5.88 -0.28 3.87
CA TYR A 27 4.74 -0.94 3.24
C TYR A 27 4.70 -0.69 1.73
N ARG A 28 4.97 0.54 1.27
CA ARG A 28 5.05 0.83 -0.18
C ARG A 28 6.16 0.06 -0.87
N TYR A 29 7.30 -0.10 -0.21
CA TYR A 29 8.35 -0.96 -0.73
C TYR A 29 7.84 -2.38 -0.95
N VAL A 30 7.17 -2.97 0.05
CA VAL A 30 6.57 -4.30 -0.08
C VAL A 30 5.57 -4.36 -1.23
N LEU A 31 4.72 -3.34 -1.39
CA LEU A 31 3.78 -3.25 -2.52
C LEU A 31 4.50 -3.17 -3.88
N ALA A 32 5.66 -2.51 -3.94
CA ALA A 32 6.43 -2.34 -5.17
C ALA A 32 7.23 -3.60 -5.54
N THR A 33 7.78 -4.32 -4.56
CA THR A 33 8.79 -5.37 -4.82
C THR A 33 8.29 -6.80 -4.63
N ALA A 34 7.29 -7.02 -3.77
CA ALA A 34 6.76 -8.37 -3.56
C ALA A 34 6.07 -8.88 -4.82
N ASP A 35 6.20 -10.19 -5.08
CA ASP A 35 5.34 -10.85 -6.05
C ASP A 35 3.90 -10.97 -5.52
N PHE A 36 2.96 -11.28 -6.43
CA PHE A 36 1.54 -11.33 -6.09
C PHE A 36 1.23 -12.36 -4.99
N ALA A 37 1.84 -13.55 -5.06
CA ALA A 37 1.55 -14.64 -4.12
C ALA A 37 2.02 -14.29 -2.71
N THR A 38 3.21 -13.71 -2.61
CA THR A 38 3.81 -13.21 -1.38
C THR A 38 2.97 -12.06 -0.82
N LEU A 39 2.63 -11.07 -1.65
CA LEU A 39 1.82 -9.93 -1.20
C LEU A 39 0.43 -10.36 -0.72
N SER A 40 -0.23 -11.26 -1.45
CA SER A 40 -1.54 -11.80 -1.04
C SER A 40 -1.47 -12.55 0.28
N ARG A 41 -0.41 -13.31 0.53
CA ARG A 41 -0.20 -14.04 1.78
C ARG A 41 0.11 -13.10 2.94
N LEU A 42 0.92 -12.07 2.72
CA LEU A 42 1.20 -11.01 3.69
C LEU A 42 -0.06 -10.23 4.07
N HIS A 43 -0.88 -9.84 3.10
CA HIS A 43 -2.18 -9.21 3.37
C HIS A 43 -3.12 -10.13 4.15
N CYS A 44 -3.17 -11.42 3.80
CA CYS A 44 -4.00 -12.40 4.52
C CYS A 44 -3.56 -12.53 5.99
N HIS A 45 -2.26 -12.71 6.23
CA HIS A 45 -1.71 -12.78 7.58
C HIS A 45 -1.98 -11.48 8.35
N ALA A 46 -1.78 -10.32 7.73
CA ALA A 46 -2.08 -9.03 8.34
C ALA A 46 -3.55 -8.92 8.74
N LEU A 47 -4.49 -9.26 7.84
CA LEU A 47 -5.92 -9.21 8.13
C LEU A 47 -6.32 -10.16 9.27
N LEU A 48 -5.74 -11.35 9.34
CA LEU A 48 -6.01 -12.31 10.42
C LEU A 48 -5.64 -11.78 11.81
N VAL A 49 -4.58 -10.97 11.92
CA VAL A 49 -4.13 -10.43 13.22
C VAL A 49 -4.70 -9.06 13.55
N LEU A 50 -5.34 -8.39 12.59
CA LEU A 50 -5.97 -7.09 12.80
C LEU A 50 -7.28 -7.22 13.56
N ASP A 51 -7.57 -6.19 14.37
CA ASP A 51 -8.85 -6.05 15.06
C ASP A 51 -10.02 -5.99 14.05
N PRO A 52 -11.19 -6.60 14.35
CA PRO A 52 -12.34 -6.62 13.46
C PRO A 52 -12.81 -5.23 12.98
N LEU A 53 -12.69 -4.17 13.79
CA LEU A 53 -13.05 -2.81 13.39
C LEU A 53 -12.12 -2.26 12.32
N VAL A 54 -10.82 -2.61 12.39
CA VAL A 54 -9.86 -2.23 11.35
C VAL A 54 -10.16 -3.00 10.07
N ARG A 55 -10.44 -4.31 10.16
CA ARG A 55 -10.87 -5.10 9.00
C ARG A 55 -12.13 -4.54 8.35
N ALA A 56 -13.11 -4.10 9.14
CA ALA A 56 -14.34 -3.48 8.64
C ALA A 56 -14.06 -2.19 7.84
N ASN A 57 -13.13 -1.36 8.30
CA ASN A 57 -12.71 -0.16 7.55
C ASN A 57 -12.00 -0.53 6.24
N ILE A 58 -11.15 -1.56 6.26
CA ILE A 58 -10.47 -2.06 5.05
C ILE A 58 -11.49 -2.61 4.04
N LEU A 59 -12.42 -3.44 4.51
CA LEU A 59 -13.49 -4.00 3.67
C LEU A 59 -14.33 -2.89 3.03
N ARG A 60 -14.78 -1.91 3.82
CA ARG A 60 -15.57 -0.77 3.30
C ARG A 60 -14.79 -0.01 2.23
N THR A 61 -13.50 0.26 2.48
CA THR A 61 -12.63 0.96 1.52
C THR A 61 -12.47 0.15 0.23
N ALA A 62 -12.23 -1.15 0.35
CA ALA A 62 -12.12 -2.06 -0.79
C ALA A 62 -13.42 -2.09 -1.60
N GLN A 63 -14.57 -2.21 -0.95
CA GLN A 63 -15.88 -2.18 -1.61
C GLN A 63 -16.15 -0.85 -2.33
N GLN A 64 -15.82 0.28 -1.70
CA GLN A 64 -16.03 1.62 -2.27
C GLN A 64 -15.13 1.90 -3.48
N ARG A 65 -13.88 1.42 -3.45
CA ARG A 65 -12.86 1.78 -4.45
C ARG A 65 -12.65 0.73 -5.54
N LEU A 66 -12.92 -0.53 -5.24
CA LEU A 66 -12.71 -1.65 -6.17
C LEU A 66 -14.02 -2.16 -6.78
N LEU A 67 -15.16 -1.59 -6.39
CA LEU A 67 -16.51 -1.93 -6.88
C LEU A 67 -16.72 -3.45 -7.01
N SER A 68 -16.33 -4.20 -5.98
CA SER A 68 -16.51 -5.64 -5.99
C SER A 68 -17.97 -5.96 -5.71
N GLY A 69 -18.73 -6.40 -6.73
CA GLY A 69 -20.08 -6.95 -6.56
C GLY A 69 -20.13 -8.31 -5.85
N ARG A 70 -19.08 -8.67 -5.11
CA ARG A 70 -19.01 -9.88 -4.28
C ARG A 70 -19.53 -9.58 -2.88
N ASP A 71 -20.27 -10.52 -2.32
CA ASP A 71 -20.72 -10.50 -0.94
C ASP A 71 -19.53 -10.83 -0.01
N LEU A 72 -18.69 -9.83 0.21
CA LEU A 72 -17.51 -9.92 1.08
C LEU A 72 -17.89 -9.52 2.49
N THR A 73 -17.52 -10.35 3.47
CA THR A 73 -17.73 -10.08 4.88
C THR A 73 -16.38 -9.84 5.57
N VAL A 74 -16.44 -9.23 6.76
CA VAL A 74 -15.25 -8.95 7.58
C VAL A 74 -14.57 -10.22 8.13
N ASP A 75 -15.26 -11.36 8.03
CA ASP A 75 -14.83 -12.67 8.52
C ASP A 75 -14.25 -13.55 7.40
N ASP A 76 -14.09 -13.00 6.19
CA ASP A 76 -13.36 -13.63 5.09
C ASP A 76 -12.05 -12.91 4.78
N PRO A 77 -11.02 -13.08 5.64
CA PRO A 77 -9.73 -12.40 5.46
C PRO A 77 -8.99 -12.87 4.21
N VAL A 78 -9.25 -14.10 3.73
CA VAL A 78 -8.61 -14.65 2.52
C VAL A 78 -9.13 -13.95 1.28
N GLN A 79 -10.45 -13.87 1.11
CA GLN A 79 -11.03 -13.18 -0.04
C GLN A 79 -10.78 -11.67 0.02
N LEU A 80 -10.82 -11.07 1.21
CA LEU A 80 -10.46 -9.66 1.38
C LEU A 80 -9.00 -9.41 1.03
N ALA A 81 -8.07 -10.24 1.49
CA ALA A 81 -6.64 -10.16 1.14
C ALA A 81 -6.42 -10.22 -0.38
N HIS A 82 -7.07 -11.17 -1.04
CA HIS A 82 -7.00 -11.29 -2.48
C HIS A 82 -7.51 -10.02 -3.18
N LEU A 83 -8.68 -9.51 -2.78
CA LEU A 83 -9.26 -8.30 -3.36
C LEU A 83 -8.34 -7.09 -3.19
N VAL A 84 -7.83 -6.85 -1.99
CA VAL A 84 -6.95 -5.69 -1.74
C VAL A 84 -5.62 -5.81 -2.49
N THR A 85 -5.09 -7.03 -2.62
CA THR A 85 -3.86 -7.30 -3.40
C THR A 85 -4.09 -7.01 -4.88
N VAL A 86 -5.19 -7.51 -5.45
CA VAL A 86 -5.57 -7.20 -6.84
C VAL A 86 -5.76 -5.70 -7.03
N GLY A 87 -6.38 -5.02 -6.06
CA GLY A 87 -6.56 -3.57 -6.07
C GLY A 87 -5.23 -2.83 -6.15
N GLU A 88 -4.32 -3.12 -5.23
CA GLU A 88 -2.99 -2.48 -5.17
C GLU A 88 -2.13 -2.78 -6.40
N VAL A 89 -2.20 -3.99 -6.95
CA VAL A 89 -1.45 -4.33 -8.16
C VAL A 89 -2.03 -3.65 -9.41
N ARG A 90 -3.35 -3.38 -9.47
CA ARG A 90 -3.94 -2.66 -10.62
C ARG A 90 -3.80 -1.16 -10.51
N ILE A 91 -3.94 -0.65 -9.28
CA ILE A 91 -3.93 0.77 -8.97
C ILE A 91 -3.03 0.95 -7.74
N PRO A 92 -1.71 1.07 -7.94
CA PRO A 92 -0.76 1.24 -6.85
C PRO A 92 -1.14 2.41 -5.94
N GLY A 93 -1.19 2.15 -4.63
CA GLY A 93 -1.54 3.12 -3.59
C GLY A 93 -3.04 3.32 -3.38
N ILE A 94 -3.91 2.48 -3.95
CA ILE A 94 -5.37 2.61 -3.81
C ILE A 94 -5.85 2.54 -2.36
N LEU A 95 -5.23 1.71 -1.52
CA LEU A 95 -5.55 1.62 -0.10
C LEU A 95 -5.02 2.84 0.65
N ARG A 96 -3.80 3.31 0.35
CA ARG A 96 -3.26 4.53 0.95
C ARG A 96 -4.16 5.73 0.68
N ALA A 97 -4.68 5.84 -0.54
CA ALA A 97 -5.56 6.93 -0.92
C ALA A 97 -6.96 6.83 -0.28
N GLY A 98 -7.36 5.66 0.25
CA GLY A 98 -8.72 5.38 0.72
C GLY A 98 -8.89 5.09 2.20
N LEU A 99 -7.89 4.52 2.85
CA LEU A 99 -7.91 4.20 4.27
C LEU A 99 -7.73 5.46 5.10
N SER A 100 -8.35 5.48 6.28
CA SER A 100 -7.96 6.42 7.31
C SER A 100 -6.51 6.16 7.74
N GLU A 101 -5.79 7.21 8.11
CA GLU A 101 -4.39 7.10 8.52
C GLU A 101 -4.17 6.05 9.63
N PRO A 102 -5.00 5.96 10.70
CA PRO A 102 -4.82 4.91 11.72
C PRO A 102 -5.01 3.49 11.18
N ALA A 103 -5.93 3.28 10.23
CA ALA A 103 -6.16 1.96 9.63
C ALA A 103 -5.01 1.58 8.70
N LEU A 104 -4.52 2.54 7.90
CA LEU A 104 -3.35 2.36 7.04
C LEU A 104 -2.12 1.98 7.84
N ILE A 105 -1.81 2.71 8.92
CA ILE A 105 -0.64 2.45 9.78
C ILE A 105 -0.71 1.03 10.36
N ARG A 106 -1.88 0.61 10.86
CA ARG A 106 -2.05 -0.73 11.43
C ARG A 106 -1.86 -1.83 10.39
N LEU A 107 -2.41 -1.63 9.19
CA LEU A 107 -2.22 -2.55 8.06
C LEU A 107 -0.74 -2.60 7.64
N ALA A 108 -0.14 -1.44 7.41
CA ALA A 108 1.26 -1.30 7.01
C ALA A 108 2.19 -2.02 7.99
N HIS A 109 2.06 -1.74 9.29
CA HIS A 109 2.86 -2.39 10.31
C HIS A 109 2.66 -3.92 10.35
N ALA A 110 1.43 -4.42 10.19
CA ALA A 110 1.17 -5.85 10.19
C ALA A 110 1.75 -6.55 8.95
N VAL A 111 1.65 -5.93 7.77
CA VAL A 111 2.24 -6.43 6.52
C VAL A 111 3.76 -6.41 6.58
N VAL A 112 4.35 -5.29 7.01
CA VAL A 112 5.81 -5.12 7.09
C VAL A 112 6.44 -6.12 8.04
N ARG A 113 5.83 -6.40 9.21
CA ARG A 113 6.33 -7.46 10.10
C ARG A 113 6.37 -8.83 9.43
N GLY A 114 5.34 -9.17 8.63
CA GLY A 114 5.36 -10.40 7.84
C GLY A 114 6.46 -10.36 6.77
N ALA A 115 6.60 -9.24 6.06
CA ALA A 115 7.61 -9.06 5.02
C ALA A 115 9.04 -9.20 5.57
N VAL A 116 9.30 -8.65 6.76
CA VAL A 116 10.58 -8.83 7.49
C VAL A 116 10.81 -10.29 7.80
N ALA A 117 9.82 -10.99 8.37
CA ALA A 117 9.93 -12.40 8.72
C ALA A 117 10.19 -13.31 7.50
N GLU A 118 9.73 -12.91 6.32
CA GLU A 118 9.87 -13.64 5.07
C GLU A 118 11.07 -13.19 4.21
N GLY A 119 11.84 -12.21 4.68
CA GLY A 119 13.02 -11.71 3.95
C GLY A 119 12.70 -10.84 2.74
N VAL A 120 11.46 -10.36 2.58
CA VAL A 120 11.03 -9.51 1.46
C VAL A 120 11.70 -8.14 1.50
N MET A 121 12.10 -7.66 2.68
CA MET A 121 12.73 -6.33 2.86
C MET A 121 14.16 -6.20 2.30
N GLY A 122 14.67 -7.23 1.62
CA GLY A 122 15.99 -7.24 1.02
C GLY A 122 16.12 -6.22 -0.11
N GLY A 123 16.90 -5.15 0.11
CA GLY A 123 17.11 -4.08 -0.86
C GLY A 123 16.28 -2.81 -0.60
N TYR A 124 15.56 -2.74 0.52
CA TYR A 124 14.83 -1.54 0.95
C TYR A 124 15.71 -0.27 0.99
N ASP A 125 16.94 -0.39 1.49
CA ASP A 125 17.88 0.74 1.61
C ASP A 125 18.32 1.30 0.24
N ALA A 126 18.26 0.49 -0.81
CA ALA A 126 18.60 0.88 -2.18
C ALA A 126 17.38 1.33 -3.00
N TRP A 127 16.16 1.19 -2.46
CA TRP A 127 14.94 1.54 -3.16
C TRP A 127 14.74 3.05 -3.21
N ASP A 128 14.54 3.56 -4.43
CA ASP A 128 14.38 4.97 -4.76
C ASP A 128 13.11 5.61 -4.20
N GLY A 129 12.22 4.82 -3.59
CA GLY A 129 10.98 5.28 -2.97
C GLY A 129 9.86 5.53 -3.97
N ARG A 130 9.97 5.08 -5.23
CA ARG A 130 8.90 5.21 -6.21
C ARG A 130 8.00 4.00 -6.19
N ASP A 131 6.69 4.25 -6.22
CA ASP A 131 5.71 3.18 -6.40
C ASP A 131 5.88 2.59 -7.80
N ALA A 132 5.70 1.27 -7.92
CA ALA A 132 5.66 0.62 -9.23
C ALA A 132 4.60 1.28 -10.11
N ASP A 133 4.89 1.45 -11.39
CA ASP A 133 3.88 1.94 -12.32
C ASP A 133 2.85 0.85 -12.64
N GLN A 134 1.81 1.24 -13.40
CA GLN A 134 0.73 0.32 -13.76
C GLN A 134 1.21 -0.82 -14.68
N GLU A 135 2.24 -0.59 -15.50
CA GLU A 135 2.74 -1.57 -16.47
C GLU A 135 3.56 -2.67 -15.77
N GLU A 136 4.46 -2.27 -14.87
CA GLU A 136 5.21 -3.18 -14.02
C GLU A 136 4.26 -4.01 -13.16
N SER A 137 3.22 -3.38 -12.62
CA SER A 137 2.25 -4.06 -11.76
C SER A 137 1.35 -5.02 -12.56
N ALA A 138 0.92 -4.65 -13.77
CA ALA A 138 0.22 -5.55 -14.69
C ALA A 138 1.08 -6.76 -15.09
N THR A 139 2.38 -6.54 -15.29
CA THR A 139 3.34 -7.61 -15.58
C THR A 139 3.46 -8.59 -14.42
N ARG A 140 3.53 -8.10 -13.18
CA ARG A 140 3.55 -8.95 -11.97
C ARG A 140 2.30 -9.81 -11.84
N LEU A 141 1.11 -9.23 -12.09
CA LEU A 141 -0.15 -9.97 -12.10
C LEU A 141 -0.17 -11.04 -13.19
N THR A 142 0.26 -10.69 -14.40
CA THR A 142 0.28 -11.61 -15.55
C THR A 142 1.23 -12.77 -15.30
N ARG A 143 2.41 -12.53 -14.75
CA ARG A 143 3.37 -13.59 -14.36
C ARG A 143 2.76 -14.56 -13.36
N HIS A 144 2.00 -14.07 -12.37
CA HIS A 144 1.31 -14.92 -11.40
C HIS A 144 0.22 -15.77 -12.06
N LEU A 145 -0.61 -15.17 -12.92
CA LEU A 145 -1.70 -15.88 -13.61
C LEU A 145 -1.17 -16.95 -14.58
N LEU A 146 -0.07 -16.67 -15.30
CA LEU A 146 0.54 -17.61 -16.23
C LEU A 146 1.40 -18.68 -15.53
N GLY A 147 2.00 -18.36 -14.39
CA GLY A 147 2.80 -19.31 -13.58
C GLY A 147 1.98 -20.46 -12.97
N HIS A 148 0.65 -20.33 -12.91
CA HIS A 148 -0.27 -21.40 -12.47
C HIS A 148 -0.87 -22.23 -13.62
N GLY A 149 -0.38 -22.06 -14.85
CA GLY A 149 -0.84 -22.78 -16.05
C GLY A 149 -0.05 -24.06 -16.41
N VAL A 150 0.92 -24.50 -15.62
CA VAL A 150 1.67 -25.75 -15.89
C VAL A 150 1.93 -26.54 -14.62
N SER A 151 0.94 -27.35 -14.25
CA SER A 151 1.13 -28.64 -13.58
C SER A 151 -0.07 -29.49 -13.96
N ALA A 152 0.09 -30.22 -15.06
CA ALA A 152 -0.71 -31.40 -15.37
C ALA A 152 -0.04 -32.62 -14.75
#